data_AF-A0A2H0IYS5-F1
#
_entry.id   AF-A0A2H0IYS5-F1
#
_cell.length_a   1.000
_cell.length_b   1.000
_cell.length_c   1.000
_cell.angle_alpha   90.00
_cell.angle_beta   90.00
_cell.angle_gamma   90.00
#
_symmetry.space_group_name_H-M   'P 1'
#
loop_
_entity.id
_entity.type
_entity.pdbx_description
1 polymer ?
#
loop_
_entity_poly.entity_id
_entity_poly.type
_entity_poly.pdbx_seq_one_letter_code
_entity_poly.pdbx_strand_id
1 'polypeptide(L)' 'MMRGMEKTVAVGLVVLLLSACSNVAWYEGFKVRAANECNKQPPGAREDCLNQLNQQPYDTYQKERSAQP' A
#
# COMPACT_ATOMS: atom_id res chain seq x y z
N MET A 1 3.57 -37.75 12.17
CA MET A 1 2.71 -36.76 11.51
C MET A 1 2.89 -35.33 12.05
N MET A 2 3.11 -35.09 13.35
CA MET A 2 3.18 -33.72 13.92
C MET A 2 4.38 -32.87 13.44
N ARG A 3 5.58 -33.45 13.29
CA ARG A 3 6.79 -32.74 12.82
C ARG A 3 6.73 -32.15 11.40
N GLY A 4 5.87 -32.71 10.54
CA GLY A 4 5.63 -32.17 9.19
C GLY A 4 4.70 -30.96 9.22
N MET A 5 3.69 -31.00 10.11
CA MET A 5 2.72 -29.93 10.31
C MET A 5 3.36 -28.65 10.83
N GLU A 6 4.31 -28.76 11.77
CA GLU A 6 5.05 -27.60 12.33
C GLU A 6 5.84 -26.83 11.25
N LYS A 7 6.51 -27.56 10.34
CA LYS A 7 7.26 -26.95 9.23
C LYS A 7 6.33 -26.28 8.22
N THR A 8 5.20 -26.90 7.92
CA THR A 8 4.18 -26.34 7.02
C THR A 8 3.54 -25.08 7.61
N VAL A 9 3.24 -25.08 8.92
CA VAL A 9 2.71 -23.90 9.63
C VAL A 9 3.73 -22.76 9.65
N ALA A 10 5.00 -23.05 9.91
CA ALA A 10 6.06 -22.04 9.91
C ALA A 10 6.23 -21.38 8.53
N VAL A 11 6.23 -22.18 7.45
CA VAL A 11 6.30 -21.64 6.08
C VAL A 11 5.06 -20.79 5.76
N GLY A 12 3.86 -21.26 6.13
CA GLY A 12 2.63 -20.50 5.94
C GLY A 12 2.65 -19.14 6.67
N LEU A 13 3.14 -19.11 7.91
CA LEU A 13 3.26 -17.89 8.69
C LEU A 13 4.21 -16.87 8.03
N VAL A 14 5.36 -17.33 7.53
CA VAL A 14 6.33 -16.47 6.85
C VAL A 14 5.72 -15.83 5.59
N VAL A 15 4.97 -16.59 4.79
CA VAL A 15 4.31 -16.06 3.59
C VAL A 15 3.25 -15.00 3.94
N LEU A 16 2.49 -15.19 5.03
CA LEU A 16 1.51 -14.21 5.49
C LEU A 16 2.15 -12.93 6.04
N LEU A 17 3.30 -13.03 6.71
CA LEU A 17 4.02 -11.85 7.19
C LEU A 17 4.66 -11.06 6.05
N LEU A 18 5.13 -11.72 5.00
CA LEU A 18 5.69 -11.05 3.81
C LEU A 18 4.63 -10.25 3.05
N SER A 19 3.38 -10.72 2.99
CA SER A 19 2.31 -10.00 2.29
C SER A 19 1.87 -8.72 3.02
N ALA A 20 1.96 -8.68 4.35
CA ALA A 20 1.69 -7.47 5.14
C ALA A 20 2.69 -6.34 4.83
N CYS A 21 3.98 -6.67 4.69
CA CYS A 21 5.00 -5.69 4.32
C CYS A 21 4.81 -5.14 2.89
N SER A 22 4.31 -5.95 1.96
CA SER A 22 4.11 -5.52 0.57
C SER A 22 3.00 -4.49 0.39
N ASN A 23 1.95 -4.50 1.21
CA ASN A 23 0.82 -3.58 1.03
C ASN A 23 1.17 -2.11 1.31
N VAL A 24 1.94 -1.84 2.37
CA VAL A 24 2.41 -0.50 2.72
C VAL A 24 3.27 0.07 1.59
N ALA A 25 4.26 -0.71 1.15
CA ALA A 25 5.21 -0.31 0.11
C ALA A 25 4.51 -0.05 -1.22
N TRP A 26 3.50 -0.86 -1.56
CA TRP A 26 2.74 -0.69 -2.79
C TRP A 26 1.89 0.58 -2.76
N TYR A 27 1.18 0.84 -1.65
CA TYR A 27 0.36 2.04 -1.50
C TYR A 27 1.19 3.33 -1.61
N GLU A 28 2.28 3.43 -0.83
CA GLU A 28 3.13 4.62 -0.87
C GLU A 28 3.85 4.76 -2.22
N GLY A 29 4.26 3.66 -2.84
CA GLY A 29 4.83 3.66 -4.19
C GLY A 29 3.88 4.22 -5.25
N PHE A 30 2.59 3.88 -5.18
CA PHE A 30 1.56 4.43 -6.07
C PHE A 30 1.37 5.92 -5.89
N LYS A 31 1.36 6.43 -4.65
CA LYS A 31 1.27 7.86 -4.36
C LYS A 31 2.45 8.63 -4.94
N VAL A 32 3.67 8.14 -4.74
CA VAL A 32 4.89 8.75 -5.30
C VAL A 32 4.83 8.78 -6.83
N ARG A 33 4.39 7.69 -7.47
CA ARG A 33 4.23 7.64 -8.92
C ARG A 33 3.20 8.67 -9.40
N ALA A 34 2.04 8.76 -8.76
CA ALA A 34 0.99 9.69 -9.13
C ALA A 34 1.45 11.16 -8.98
N ALA A 35 2.13 11.48 -7.89
CA ALA A 35 2.75 12.79 -7.70
C ALA A 35 3.78 13.11 -8.79
N ASN A 36 4.58 12.12 -9.19
CA ASN A 36 5.56 12.28 -10.26
C ASN A 36 4.89 12.49 -11.63
N GLU A 37 3.74 11.88 -11.91
CA GLU A 37 2.96 12.17 -13.12
C GLU A 37 2.41 13.60 -13.11
N CYS A 38 1.94 14.11 -11.97
CA CYS A 38 1.53 15.52 -11.86
C CYS A 38 2.70 16.48 -12.11
N ASN A 39 3.91 16.15 -11.66
CA ASN A 39 5.10 16.98 -11.89
C ASN A 39 5.53 17.07 -13.36
N LYS A 40 5.03 16.19 -14.23
CA LYS A 40 5.26 16.27 -15.68
C LYS A 40 4.27 17.19 -16.40
N GLN A 41 3.20 17.60 -15.73
CA GLN A 41 2.20 18.48 -16.29
C GLN A 41 2.70 19.93 -16.34
N PRO A 42 2.15 20.78 -17.24
CA PRO A 42 2.45 22.21 -17.26
C PRO A 42 2.11 22.91 -15.92
N PRO A 43 2.73 24.05 -15.60
CA PRO A 43 2.58 24.75 -14.31
C PRO A 43 1.16 25.18 -13.90
N GLY A 44 0.18 25.14 -14.81
CA GLY A 44 -1.23 25.38 -14.45
C GLY A 44 -1.99 24.10 -14.11
N ALA A 45 -1.68 23.00 -14.79
CA ALA A 45 -2.36 21.72 -14.61
C ALA A 45 -1.72 20.86 -13.49
N ARG A 46 -0.48 21.18 -13.12
CA ARG A 46 0.25 20.47 -12.05
C ARG A 46 -0.44 20.62 -10.70
N GLU A 47 -0.74 21.85 -10.29
CA GLU A 47 -1.36 22.14 -9.00
C GLU A 47 -2.74 21.51 -8.89
N ASP A 48 -3.56 21.61 -9.94
CA ASP A 48 -4.88 20.96 -10.00
C ASP A 48 -4.77 19.43 -9.92
N CYS A 49 -3.78 18.84 -10.59
CA CYS A 49 -3.49 17.41 -10.50
C CYS A 49 -3.10 16.99 -9.08
N LEU A 50 -2.19 17.74 -8.43
CA LEU A 50 -1.74 17.45 -7.07
C LEU A 50 -2.88 17.56 -6.05
N ASN A 51 -3.79 18.51 -6.23
CA ASN A 51 -4.97 18.69 -5.36
C ASN A 51 -5.96 17.53 -5.44
N GLN A 52 -5.96 16.78 -6.54
CA GLN A 52 -6.83 15.60 -6.73
C GLN A 52 -6.19 14.31 -6.19
N LEU A 53 -4.90 14.31 -5.85
CA LEU A 53 -4.24 13.12 -5.33
C LEU A 53 -4.64 12.85 -3.88
N ASN A 54 -4.90 11.57 -3.56
CA ASN A 54 -5.07 11.15 -2.18
C ASN A 54 -3.72 11.26 -1.43
N GLN A 55 -3.66 12.14 -0.43
CA GLN A 55 -2.49 12.36 0.42
C GLN A 55 -2.56 11.64 1.77
N GLN A 56 -3.61 10.84 2.01
CA GLN A 56 -3.75 10.12 3.28
C GLN A 56 -2.54 9.19 3.54
N PRO A 57 -2.05 9.13 4.78
CA PRO A 57 -1.09 8.12 5.19
C PRO A 57 -1.71 6.72 5.12
N TYR A 58 -0.91 5.70 4.80
CA TYR A 58 -1.36 4.30 4.69
C TYR A 58 -2.19 3.81 5.89
N ASP A 59 -1.80 4.14 7.12
CA ASP A 59 -2.53 3.72 8.32
C ASP A 59 -3.95 4.30 8.40
N THR A 60 -4.15 5.51 7.88
CA THR A 60 -5.47 6.15 7.82
C THR A 60 -6.32 5.47 6.76
N TYR A 61 -5.76 5.28 5.56
CA TYR A 61 -6.38 4.52 4.49
C TYR A 61 -6.81 3.11 4.95
N GLN A 62 -5.93 2.39 5.66
CA GLN A 62 -6.25 1.05 6.14
C GLN A 62 -7.34 1.03 7.20
N LYS A 63 -7.32 1.96 8.15
CA LYS A 63 -8.38 2.09 9.15
C LYS A 63 -9.73 2.34 8.48
N GLU A 64 -9.81 3.30 7.57
CA GLU A 64 -11.03 3.62 6.82
C GLU A 64 -11.51 2.45 5.97
N ARG A 65 -10.60 1.75 5.29
CA ARG A 65 -10.91 0.59 4.45
C ARG A 65 -11.37 -0.61 5.27
N SER A 66 -10.84 -0.80 6.47
CA SER A 66 -11.25 -1.87 7.40
C SER A 66 -12.55 -1.57 8.15
N ALA A 67 -12.97 -0.29 8.20
CA ALA A 67 -14.20 0.15 8.83
C ALA A 67 -15.42 0.10 7.90
N GLN A 68 -15.23 -0.20 6.61
CA GLN A 68 -16.31 -0.41 5.66
C GLN A 68 -16.93 -1.81 5.89
N PRO A 69 -18.27 -1.90 6.08
CA PRO A 69 -18.96 -3.15 6.41
C PRO A 69 -18.98 -4.17 5.26
#